data_AF-A0A2K3MFH9-F1
#
_entry.id   AF-A0A2K3MFH9-F1
#
_cell.length_a   1.000
_cell.length_b   1.000
_cell.length_c   1.000
_cell.angle_alpha   90.00
_cell.angle_beta   90.00
_cell.angle_gamma   90.00
#
_symmetry.space_group_name_H-M   'P 1'
#
loop_
_entity.id
_entity.type
_entity.pdbx_description
1 polymer ?
#
loop_
_entity_poly.entity_id
_entity_poly.type
_entity_poly.pdbx_seq_one_letter_code
_entity_poly.pdbx_strand_id
1 'polypeptide(L)'
;MSCKQPSEVTAHKTTLAILNNLSHYDWEAKAVLTLSAFALEFGEFWLLEQHLPTDPLAKSVAFLKRVPILTKPAAIQKHRQAITELNSLVKITVQVLEFILELDNLNERYDTKVVPALEVAVEQIPVDVYWTIITIAAIVTQLDCLVTESEHKQELSHYGQKINIILSRLRKHITLARQQI
;
A
#
# COMPACT_ATOMS: atom_id res chain seq x y z
N MET A 1 -24.29 5.86 -11.29
CA MET A 1 -23.64 5.13 -10.19
C MET A 1 -23.14 6.18 -9.20
N SER A 2 -23.85 6.40 -8.09
CA SER A 2 -23.49 7.43 -7.11
C SER A 2 -22.30 6.94 -6.29
N CYS A 3 -21.11 7.48 -6.54
CA CYS A 3 -19.92 7.13 -5.77
C CYS A 3 -20.15 7.53 -4.31
N LYS A 4 -20.06 6.56 -3.40
CA LYS A 4 -20.05 6.83 -1.96
C LYS A 4 -18.76 7.56 -1.59
N GLN A 5 -18.84 8.46 -0.62
CA GLN A 5 -17.73 9.31 -0.21
C GLN A 5 -16.49 8.49 0.22
N PRO A 6 -15.27 8.96 -0.09
CA PRO A 6 -14.03 8.47 0.50
C PRO A 6 -14.13 8.58 2.02
N SER A 7 -14.07 7.47 2.72
CA SER A 7 -14.12 7.42 4.18
C SER A 7 -13.37 6.18 4.66
N GLU A 8 -13.00 6.16 5.94
CA GLU A 8 -12.44 4.96 6.59
C GLU A 8 -13.34 3.73 6.39
N VAL A 9 -14.66 3.92 6.37
CA VAL A 9 -15.65 2.87 6.08
C VAL A 9 -15.49 2.31 4.66
N THR A 10 -15.15 3.16 3.69
CA THR A 10 -14.92 2.74 2.30
C THR A 10 -13.61 1.94 2.20
N ALA A 11 -12.52 2.42 2.79
CA ALA A 11 -11.24 1.72 2.80
C ALA A 11 -11.33 0.35 3.50
N HIS A 12 -12.01 0.30 4.65
CA HIS A 12 -12.26 -0.94 5.37
C HIS A 12 -13.08 -1.95 4.55
N LYS A 13 -14.16 -1.51 3.90
CA LYS A 13 -14.97 -2.40 3.03
C LYS A 13 -14.18 -2.95 1.85
N THR A 14 -13.38 -2.10 1.20
CA THR A 14 -12.50 -2.54 0.11
C THR A 14 -11.48 -3.56 0.61
N THR A 15 -10.90 -3.33 1.79
CA THR A 15 -9.95 -4.26 2.42
C THR A 15 -10.58 -5.62 2.69
N LEU A 16 -11.78 -5.65 3.27
CA LEU A 16 -12.49 -6.91 3.51
C LEU A 16 -12.84 -7.63 2.20
N ALA A 17 -13.21 -6.90 1.15
CA ALA A 17 -13.46 -7.49 -0.16
C ALA A 17 -12.20 -8.14 -0.75
N ILE A 18 -11.05 -7.47 -0.66
CA ILE A 18 -9.75 -8.02 -1.08
C ILE A 18 -9.42 -9.29 -0.27
N LEU A 19 -9.52 -9.23 1.06
CA LEU A 19 -9.23 -10.36 1.94
C LEU A 19 -10.15 -11.57 1.68
N ASN A 20 -11.43 -11.33 1.39
CA ASN A 20 -12.37 -12.38 1.02
C ASN A 20 -12.02 -13.02 -0.32
N ASN A 21 -11.65 -12.22 -1.33
CA ASN A 21 -11.22 -12.72 -2.64
C ASN A 21 -9.94 -13.56 -2.54
N LEU A 22 -9.07 -13.24 -1.58
CA LEU A 22 -7.82 -13.95 -1.35
C LEU A 22 -7.91 -14.94 -0.18
N SER A 23 -9.12 -15.34 0.23
CA SER A 23 -9.37 -16.13 1.45
C SER A 23 -8.62 -17.47 1.48
N HIS A 24 -8.37 -18.08 0.33
CA HIS A 24 -7.66 -19.36 0.19
C HIS A 24 -6.13 -19.26 0.26
N TYR A 25 -5.57 -18.04 0.29
CA TYR A 25 -4.12 -17.82 0.39
C TYR A 25 -3.69 -17.62 1.83
N ASP A 26 -2.41 -17.82 2.15
CA ASP A 26 -1.86 -17.43 3.45
C ASP A 26 -1.74 -15.90 3.58
N TRP A 27 -1.54 -15.38 4.80
CA TRP A 27 -1.60 -13.94 5.05
C TRP A 27 -0.53 -13.15 4.30
N GLU A 28 0.67 -13.70 4.23
CA GLU A 28 1.82 -13.19 3.51
C GLU A 28 1.53 -13.13 2.01
N ALA A 29 0.95 -14.21 1.47
CA ALA A 29 0.53 -14.28 0.08
C ALA A 29 -0.59 -13.27 -0.24
N LYS A 30 -1.56 -13.07 0.67
CA LYS A 30 -2.58 -12.00 0.53
C LYS A 30 -1.93 -10.62 0.39
N ALA A 31 -0.92 -10.35 1.22
CA ALA A 31 -0.19 -9.08 1.19
C ALA A 31 0.57 -8.89 -0.13
N VAL A 32 1.33 -9.90 -0.56
CA VAL A 32 2.10 -9.88 -1.81
C VAL A 32 1.19 -9.68 -3.01
N LEU A 33 0.11 -10.46 -3.14
CA LEU A 33 -0.83 -10.34 -4.27
C LEU A 33 -1.48 -8.95 -4.32
N THR A 34 -1.82 -8.39 -3.16
CA THR A 34 -2.36 -7.03 -3.08
C THR A 34 -1.32 -6.00 -3.52
N LEU A 35 -0.08 -6.10 -3.05
CA LEU A 35 1.00 -5.19 -3.44
C LEU A 35 1.31 -5.31 -4.94
N SER A 36 1.34 -6.52 -5.50
CA SER A 36 1.54 -6.75 -6.93
C SER A 36 0.44 -6.09 -7.76
N ALA A 37 -0.84 -6.28 -7.38
CA ALA A 37 -1.95 -5.62 -8.05
C ALA A 37 -1.84 -4.09 -7.96
N PHE A 38 -1.49 -3.56 -6.78
CA PHE A 38 -1.24 -2.13 -6.61
C PHE A 38 -0.07 -1.61 -7.44
N ALA A 39 1.04 -2.34 -7.50
CA ALA A 39 2.22 -1.96 -8.27
C ALA A 39 1.93 -1.92 -9.78
N LEU A 40 1.09 -2.82 -10.29
CA LEU A 40 0.63 -2.77 -11.68
C LEU A 40 -0.16 -1.49 -11.96
N GLU A 41 -1.16 -1.17 -11.14
CA GLU A 41 -1.98 0.03 -11.35
C GLU A 41 -1.19 1.34 -11.13
N PHE A 42 -0.38 1.41 -10.08
CA PHE A 42 0.40 2.60 -9.74
C PHE A 42 1.59 2.81 -10.68
N GLY A 43 2.26 1.72 -11.07
CA GLY A 43 3.39 1.74 -12.00
C GLY A 43 2.95 2.12 -13.41
N GLU A 44 1.83 1.56 -13.89
CA GLU A 44 1.27 1.91 -15.20
C GLU A 44 0.90 3.40 -15.27
N PHE A 45 0.35 3.96 -14.18
CA PHE A 45 0.04 5.38 -14.10
C PHE A 45 1.28 6.26 -14.38
N TRP A 46 2.40 5.99 -13.69
CA TRP A 46 3.63 6.75 -13.90
C TRP A 46 4.35 6.43 -15.22
N LEU A 47 4.23 5.20 -15.72
CA LEU A 47 4.79 4.84 -17.02
C LEU A 47 4.09 5.61 -18.17
N LEU A 48 2.77 5.73 -18.10
CA LEU A 48 1.96 6.47 -19.07
C LEU A 48 2.29 7.98 -19.06
N GLU A 49 2.65 8.54 -17.90
CA GLU A 49 3.12 9.93 -17.78
C GLU A 49 4.39 10.16 -18.60
N GLN A 50 5.38 9.28 -18.47
CA GLN A 50 6.67 9.39 -19.16
C GLN A 50 6.55 9.29 -20.69
N HIS A 51 5.59 8.51 -21.19
CA HIS A 51 5.38 8.26 -22.62
C HIS A 51 4.32 9.17 -23.26
N LEU A 52 3.61 9.96 -22.45
CA LEU A 52 2.62 10.94 -22.91
C LEU A 52 3.11 11.87 -24.04
N PRO A 53 4.36 12.39 -24.04
CA PRO A 53 4.81 13.31 -25.09
C PRO A 53 5.21 12.62 -26.40
N THR A 54 5.46 11.30 -26.40
CA THR A 54 6.12 10.60 -27.52
C THR A 54 5.27 9.54 -28.19
N ASP A 55 4.34 8.88 -27.47
CA ASP A 55 3.56 7.75 -28.00
C ASP A 55 2.05 8.09 -28.13
N PRO A 56 1.48 8.10 -29.36
CA PRO A 56 0.04 8.33 -29.58
C PRO A 56 -0.89 7.31 -28.92
N LEU A 57 -0.46 6.05 -28.80
CA LEU A 57 -1.24 5.01 -28.11
C LEU A 57 -1.20 5.26 -26.60
N ALA A 58 -0.01 5.49 -26.03
CA ALA A 58 0.13 5.89 -24.63
C ALA A 58 -0.70 7.13 -24.31
N LYS A 59 -0.75 8.12 -25.21
CA LYS A 59 -1.58 9.32 -25.06
C LYS A 59 -3.07 9.01 -24.98
N SER A 60 -3.56 8.08 -25.81
CA SER A 60 -4.96 7.66 -25.81
C SER A 60 -5.31 6.91 -24.52
N VAL A 61 -4.45 5.98 -24.09
CA VAL A 61 -4.62 5.21 -22.85
C VAL A 61 -4.52 6.13 -21.62
N ALA A 62 -3.54 7.03 -21.58
CA ALA A 62 -3.35 8.01 -20.52
C ALA A 62 -4.57 8.92 -20.38
N PHE A 63 -5.16 9.37 -21.49
CA PHE A 63 -6.39 10.17 -21.47
C PHE A 63 -7.57 9.39 -20.87
N LEU A 64 -7.76 8.13 -21.27
CA LEU A 64 -8.79 7.26 -20.69
C LEU A 64 -8.59 7.01 -19.19
N LYS A 65 -7.35 6.79 -18.76
CA LYS A 65 -6.95 6.64 -17.35
C LYS A 65 -6.79 7.97 -16.60
N ARG A 66 -7.06 9.11 -17.25
CA ARG A 66 -7.01 10.47 -16.67
C ARG A 66 -5.64 10.88 -16.09
N VAL A 67 -4.56 10.21 -16.49
CA VAL A 67 -3.17 10.52 -16.08
C VAL A 67 -2.82 12.00 -16.33
N PRO A 68 -3.16 12.63 -17.48
CA PRO A 68 -2.79 14.02 -17.78
C PRO A 68 -3.37 15.07 -16.82
N ILE A 69 -4.34 14.73 -15.97
CA ILE A 69 -4.92 15.68 -15.02
C ILE A 69 -3.92 15.98 -13.89
N LEU A 70 -3.24 14.95 -13.38
CA LEU A 70 -2.25 15.12 -12.31
C LEU A 70 -0.85 15.47 -12.80
N THR A 71 -0.55 15.24 -14.07
CA THR A 71 0.81 15.39 -14.60
C THR A 71 1.08 16.75 -15.23
N LYS A 72 0.04 17.61 -15.35
CA LYS A 72 0.23 19.02 -15.74
C LYS A 72 1.08 19.75 -14.68
N PRO A 73 2.04 20.60 -15.08
CA PRO A 73 2.87 21.33 -14.12
C PRO A 73 2.08 22.10 -13.05
N ALA A 74 0.95 22.70 -13.42
CA ALA A 74 0.07 23.40 -12.49
C ALA A 74 -0.63 22.47 -11.48
N ALA A 75 -1.03 21.26 -11.91
CA ALA A 75 -1.66 20.27 -11.04
C ALA A 75 -0.64 19.61 -10.10
N ILE A 76 0.56 19.28 -10.60
CA ILE A 76 1.68 18.82 -9.77
C ILE A 76 1.99 19.86 -8.69
N GLN A 77 2.07 21.14 -9.05
CA GLN A 77 2.33 22.20 -8.09
C GLN A 77 1.19 22.35 -7.06
N LYS A 78 -0.08 22.29 -7.51
CA LYS A 78 -1.27 22.35 -6.65
C LYS A 78 -1.33 21.18 -5.65
N HIS A 79 -0.93 19.98 -6.08
CA HIS A 79 -1.06 18.75 -5.30
C HIS A 79 0.27 18.22 -4.74
N ARG A 80 1.35 18.99 -4.84
CA ARG A 80 2.73 18.57 -4.52
C ARG A 80 2.86 17.88 -3.16
N GLN A 81 2.27 18.48 -2.13
CA GLN A 81 2.33 17.93 -0.77
C GLN A 81 1.60 16.59 -0.67
N ALA A 82 0.40 16.49 -1.23
CA ALA A 82 -0.38 15.24 -1.23
C ALA A 82 0.33 14.12 -2.01
N ILE A 83 0.97 14.44 -3.14
CA ILE A 83 1.78 13.48 -3.91
C ILE A 83 3.00 13.03 -3.09
N THR A 84 3.64 13.95 -2.37
CA THR A 84 4.81 13.64 -1.53
C THR A 84 4.43 12.72 -0.36
N GLU A 85 3.31 13.03 0.32
CA GLU A 85 2.75 12.20 1.40
C GLU A 85 2.36 10.81 0.88
N LEU A 86 1.73 10.74 -0.29
CA LEU A 86 1.37 9.48 -0.94
C LEU A 86 2.60 8.63 -1.26
N ASN A 87 3.62 9.20 -1.89
CA ASN A 87 4.86 8.49 -2.24
C ASN A 87 5.61 8.00 -0.99
N SER A 88 5.63 8.81 0.07
CA SER A 88 6.18 8.41 1.37
C SER A 88 5.43 7.21 1.94
N LEU A 89 4.09 7.24 1.89
CA LEU A 89 3.24 6.18 2.41
C LEU A 89 3.39 4.88 1.62
N VAL A 90 3.49 4.95 0.28
CA VAL A 90 3.82 3.81 -0.58
C VAL A 90 5.14 3.18 -0.14
N LYS A 91 6.19 3.99 0.02
CA LYS A 91 7.52 3.51 0.43
C LYS A 91 7.50 2.80 1.77
N ILE A 92 6.81 3.36 2.77
CA ILE A 92 6.69 2.75 4.10
C ILE A 92 5.90 1.45 4.04
N THR A 93 4.82 1.42 3.25
CA THR A 93 3.97 0.23 3.08
C THR A 93 4.74 -0.93 2.44
N VAL A 94 5.57 -0.64 1.43
CA VAL A 94 6.48 -1.63 0.82
C VAL A 94 7.46 -2.18 1.86
N GLN A 95 8.09 -1.32 2.67
CA GLN A 95 9.01 -1.77 3.73
C GLN A 95 8.34 -2.62 4.80
N VAL A 96 7.10 -2.31 5.19
CA VAL A 96 6.34 -3.15 6.12
C VAL A 96 6.14 -4.55 5.56
N LEU A 97 5.75 -4.65 4.28
CA LEU A 97 5.55 -5.93 3.62
C LEU A 97 6.87 -6.71 3.49
N GLU A 98 7.98 -6.06 3.15
CA GLU A 98 9.32 -6.69 3.14
C GLU A 98 9.67 -7.31 4.50
N PHE A 99 9.36 -6.62 5.60
CA PHE A 99 9.57 -7.16 6.94
C PHE A 99 8.61 -8.28 7.33
N ILE A 100 7.35 -8.24 6.88
CA ILE A 100 6.41 -9.36 7.06
C ILE A 100 6.97 -10.62 6.38
N LEU A 101 7.44 -10.49 5.13
CA LEU A 101 8.04 -11.61 4.39
C LEU A 101 9.35 -12.11 5.00
N GLU A 102 10.16 -11.20 5.54
CA GLU A 102 11.37 -11.60 6.26
C GLU A 102 11.02 -12.40 7.51
N LEU A 103 10.04 -11.93 8.29
CA LEU A 103 9.61 -12.60 9.51
C LEU A 103 9.07 -14.00 9.23
N ASP A 104 8.27 -14.15 8.17
CA ASP A 104 7.76 -15.44 7.70
C ASP A 104 8.89 -16.41 7.33
N ASN A 105 9.86 -15.94 6.54
CA ASN A 105 11.05 -16.73 6.16
C ASN A 105 11.91 -17.13 7.39
N LEU A 106 11.98 -16.28 8.42
CA LEU A 106 12.65 -16.65 9.68
C LEU A 106 11.86 -17.74 10.43
N ASN A 107 10.53 -17.63 10.44
CA ASN A 107 9.65 -18.61 11.07
C ASN A 107 9.70 -19.98 10.37
N GLU A 108 9.88 -20.04 9.06
CA GLU A 108 10.09 -21.29 8.33
C GLU A 108 11.42 -21.98 8.69
N ARG A 109 12.45 -21.21 9.08
CA ARG A 109 13.82 -21.72 9.30
C ARG A 109 14.13 -22.08 10.73
N TYR A 110 13.49 -21.43 11.71
CA TYR A 110 13.85 -21.54 13.11
C TYR A 110 12.64 -21.88 13.98
N ASP A 111 12.80 -22.87 14.87
CA ASP A 111 11.79 -23.21 15.87
C ASP A 111 11.69 -22.05 16.90
N THR A 112 10.47 -21.69 17.29
CA THR A 112 10.21 -20.64 18.29
C THR A 112 10.84 -20.95 19.65
N LYS A 113 11.15 -22.22 19.95
CA LYS A 113 11.93 -22.61 21.14
C LYS A 113 13.37 -22.10 21.11
N VAL A 114 13.95 -21.99 19.91
CA VAL A 114 15.31 -21.48 19.68
C VAL A 114 15.29 -19.96 19.56
N VAL A 115 14.27 -19.42 18.91
CA VAL A 115 14.10 -17.98 18.67
C VAL A 115 12.74 -17.51 19.25
N PRO A 116 12.62 -17.30 20.57
CA PRO A 116 11.36 -16.92 21.20
C PRO A 116 10.76 -15.61 20.70
N ALA A 117 11.58 -14.73 20.12
CA ALA A 117 11.11 -13.48 19.52
C ALA A 117 10.14 -13.70 18.34
N LEU A 118 10.15 -14.87 17.71
CA LEU A 118 9.27 -15.18 16.57
C LEU A 118 7.82 -15.46 16.99
N GLU A 119 7.58 -16.06 18.15
CA GLU A 119 6.25 -16.50 18.58
C GLU A 119 5.23 -15.34 18.58
N VAL A 120 5.54 -14.26 19.32
CA VAL A 120 4.68 -13.07 19.40
C VAL A 120 4.61 -12.32 18.07
N ALA A 121 5.68 -12.36 17.28
CA ALA A 121 5.76 -11.62 16.04
C ALA A 121 4.88 -12.25 14.95
N VAL A 122 4.86 -13.58 14.84
CA VAL A 122 4.08 -14.33 13.84
C VAL A 122 2.58 -14.21 14.12
N GLU A 123 2.15 -14.23 15.38
CA GLU A 123 0.75 -14.01 15.76
C GLU A 123 0.21 -12.64 15.31
N GLN A 124 1.08 -11.65 15.11
CA GLN A 124 0.70 -10.31 14.66
C GLN A 124 0.62 -10.17 13.14
N ILE A 125 1.09 -11.15 12.36
CA ILE A 125 1.10 -11.06 10.89
C ILE A 125 -0.30 -10.78 10.31
N PRO A 126 -1.38 -11.46 10.71
CA PRO A 126 -2.73 -11.17 10.19
C PRO A 126 -3.15 -9.70 10.35
N VAL A 127 -2.82 -9.10 11.50
CA VAL A 127 -3.15 -7.71 11.81
C VAL A 127 -2.32 -6.77 10.94
N ASP A 128 -1.04 -7.09 10.75
CA ASP A 128 -0.10 -6.26 10.00
C ASP A 128 -0.39 -6.28 8.51
N VAL A 129 -0.78 -7.44 8.00
CA VAL A 129 -1.28 -7.59 6.63
C VAL A 129 -2.57 -6.79 6.43
N TYR A 130 -3.53 -6.87 7.34
CA TYR A 130 -4.75 -6.07 7.26
C TYR A 130 -4.44 -4.56 7.17
N TRP A 131 -3.57 -4.05 8.04
CA TRP A 131 -3.18 -2.64 8.05
C TRP A 131 -2.38 -2.24 6.79
N THR A 132 -1.61 -3.16 6.24
CA THR A 132 -0.91 -2.96 4.95
C THR A 132 -1.92 -2.82 3.81
N ILE A 133 -2.88 -3.74 3.69
CA ILE A 133 -3.89 -3.74 2.63
C ILE A 133 -4.81 -2.51 2.72
N ILE A 134 -5.27 -2.13 3.92
CA ILE A 134 -6.11 -0.94 4.07
C ILE A 134 -5.35 0.36 3.75
N THR A 135 -4.05 0.41 4.04
CA THR A 135 -3.20 1.55 3.66
C THR A 135 -3.07 1.64 2.14
N ILE A 136 -2.89 0.51 1.44
CA ILE A 136 -2.91 0.45 -0.03
C ILE A 136 -4.27 0.94 -0.57
N ALA A 137 -5.39 0.46 -0.03
CA ALA A 137 -6.72 0.89 -0.44
C ALA A 137 -6.94 2.40 -0.24
N ALA A 138 -6.42 2.95 0.87
CA ALA A 138 -6.45 4.38 1.15
C ALA A 138 -5.60 5.20 0.17
N ILE A 139 -4.40 4.72 -0.17
CA ILE A 139 -3.53 5.33 -1.19
C ILE A 139 -4.24 5.39 -2.54
N VAL A 140 -4.83 4.28 -2.99
CA VAL A 140 -5.56 4.21 -4.27
C VAL A 140 -6.73 5.18 -4.29
N THR A 141 -7.50 5.24 -3.20
CA THR A 141 -8.63 6.16 -3.10
C THR A 141 -8.17 7.62 -3.14
N GLN A 142 -7.09 7.96 -2.44
CA GLN A 142 -6.53 9.31 -2.49
C GLN A 142 -5.99 9.67 -3.88
N LEU A 143 -5.37 8.72 -4.58
CA LEU A 143 -4.93 8.92 -5.97
C LEU A 143 -6.13 9.26 -6.87
N ASP A 144 -7.24 8.51 -6.75
CA ASP A 144 -8.46 8.78 -7.52
C ASP A 144 -9.06 10.15 -7.18
N CYS A 145 -9.10 10.54 -5.90
CA CYS A 145 -9.53 11.88 -5.48
C CYS A 145 -8.68 12.99 -6.09
N LEU A 146 -7.37 12.78 -6.19
CA LEU A 146 -6.44 13.72 -6.82
C LEU A 146 -6.71 13.80 -8.33
N VAL A 147 -6.83 12.66 -9.02
CA VAL A 147 -7.09 12.59 -10.47
C VAL A 147 -8.44 13.21 -10.85
N THR A 148 -9.45 13.09 -9.99
CA THR A 148 -10.80 13.59 -10.24
C THR A 148 -11.02 15.04 -9.78
N GLU A 149 -10.01 15.67 -9.19
CA GLU A 149 -10.11 16.97 -8.51
C GLU A 149 -11.30 17.03 -7.52
N SER A 150 -11.60 15.90 -6.86
CA SER A 150 -12.72 15.86 -5.93
C SER A 150 -12.49 16.81 -4.76
N GLU A 151 -13.55 17.48 -4.29
CA GLU A 151 -13.48 18.33 -3.10
C GLU A 151 -13.21 17.52 -1.82
N HIS A 152 -13.36 16.20 -1.88
CA HIS A 152 -13.28 15.29 -0.75
C HIS A 152 -11.90 14.60 -0.71
N LYS A 153 -11.06 15.03 0.22
CA LYS A 153 -9.73 14.42 0.45
C LYS A 153 -9.86 13.28 1.46
N GLN A 154 -9.25 12.13 1.16
CA GLN A 154 -9.05 11.10 2.17
C GLN A 154 -7.92 11.51 3.10
N GLU A 155 -8.17 11.48 4.41
CA GLU A 155 -7.14 11.78 5.39
C GLU A 155 -6.16 10.60 5.50
N LEU A 156 -4.95 10.79 4.97
CA LEU A 156 -3.90 9.76 5.00
C LEU A 156 -3.12 9.71 6.33
N SER A 157 -3.26 10.73 7.18
CA SER A 157 -2.52 10.87 8.44
C SER A 157 -2.68 9.65 9.34
N HIS A 158 -3.92 9.15 9.48
CA HIS A 158 -4.27 8.00 10.29
C HIS A 158 -3.53 6.73 9.84
N TYR A 159 -3.60 6.42 8.53
CA TYR A 159 -2.92 5.27 7.94
C TYR A 159 -1.40 5.41 8.06
N GLY A 160 -0.87 6.62 7.83
CA GLY A 160 0.54 6.95 8.01
C GLY A 160 1.03 6.68 9.43
N GLN A 161 0.29 7.11 10.45
CA GLN A 161 0.65 6.83 11.85
C GLN A 161 0.65 5.33 12.14
N LYS A 162 -0.39 4.60 11.71
CA LYS A 162 -0.54 3.17 11.94
C LYS A 162 0.57 2.36 11.29
N ILE A 163 0.87 2.61 10.01
CA ILE A 163 1.88 1.84 9.28
C ILE A 163 3.29 2.11 9.81
N ASN A 164 3.58 3.33 10.31
CA ASN A 164 4.86 3.64 10.96
C ASN A 164 5.04 2.92 12.31
N ILE A 165 3.96 2.78 13.09
CA ILE A 165 3.98 1.99 14.33
C ILE A 165 4.29 0.53 14.02
N ILE A 166 3.63 -0.04 13.00
CA ILE A 166 3.85 -1.41 12.54
C ILE A 166 5.30 -1.58 12.07
N LEU A 167 5.80 -0.68 11.21
CA LEU A 167 7.18 -0.69 10.74
C LEU A 167 8.18 -0.72 11.90
N SER A 168 7.96 0.14 12.91
CA SER A 168 8.84 0.24 14.07
C SER A 168 8.81 -1.02 14.93
N ARG A 169 7.64 -1.66 15.07
CA ARG A 169 7.49 -2.91 15.81
C ARG A 169 8.14 -4.09 15.08
N LEU A 170 7.85 -4.25 13.79
CA LEU A 170 8.43 -5.32 12.96
C LEU A 170 9.96 -5.24 12.94
N ARG A 171 10.51 -4.04 12.76
CA ARG A 171 11.97 -3.81 12.81
C ARG A 171 12.57 -4.27 14.15
N LYS A 172 11.90 -3.99 15.28
CA LYS A 172 12.34 -4.44 16.60
C LYS A 172 12.32 -5.97 16.71
N HIS A 173 11.22 -6.61 16.32
CA HIS A 173 11.10 -8.07 16.37
C HIS A 173 12.14 -8.76 15.49
N ILE A 174 12.35 -8.30 14.26
CA ILE A 174 13.36 -8.86 13.35
C ILE A 174 14.78 -8.70 13.93
N THR A 175 15.08 -7.53 14.50
CA THR A 175 16.38 -7.31 15.13
C THR A 175 16.61 -8.27 16.30
N LEU A 176 15.59 -8.48 17.14
CA LEU A 176 15.64 -9.40 18.27
C LEU A 176 15.77 -10.86 17.81
N ALA A 177 15.00 -11.27 16.79
CA ALA A 177 15.08 -12.61 16.23
C ALA A 177 16.48 -12.91 15.68
N ARG A 178 17.07 -11.97 14.93
CA ARG A 178 18.44 -12.10 14.41
C ARG A 178 19.52 -12.18 15.48
N GLN A 179 19.29 -11.66 16.68
CA GLN A 179 20.22 -11.77 17.81
C GLN A 179 20.17 -13.13 18.52
N GLN A 180 19.10 -13.89 18.31
CA GLN A 180 18.86 -15.19 18.94
C GLN A 180 19.25 -16.38 18.04
N ILE A 181 19.54 -16.12 16.77
CA ILE A 181 20.09 -17.07 15.79
C ILE A 181 21.59 -17.22 15.99
#